data_AF-A0A2S7RPB8-F1
#
_entry.id   AF-A0A2S7RPB8-F1
#
_cell.length_a   1.000
_cell.length_b   1.000
_cell.length_c   1.000
_cell.angle_alpha   90.00
_cell.angle_beta   90.00
_cell.angle_gamma   90.00
#
_symmetry.space_group_name_H-M   'P 1'
#
loop_
_entity.id
_entity.type
_entity.pdbx_description
1 polymer ?
#
loop_
_entity_poly.entity_id
_entity_poly.type
_entity_poly.pdbx_seq_one_letter_code
_entity_poly.pdbx_strand_id
1 'polypeptide(L)'
;MTEYIKSIYFIEETQNIEGSYIEVKTLFVDEDKEKALSIYHKLAKKKPNYFGLILSEYKIKAEDSYFYQLLKRWSKLPADFYRQVKIINYQALAETHG
;
A
#
# COMPACT_ATOMS: atom_id res chain seq x y z
N MET A 1 18.04 15.46 13.57
CA MET A 1 17.85 14.15 12.94
C MET A 1 17.57 14.40 11.46
N THR A 2 18.21 13.65 10.57
CA THR A 2 18.11 13.89 9.12
C THR A 2 16.86 13.19 8.59
N GLU A 3 15.99 13.95 7.95
CA GLU A 3 14.80 13.43 7.27
C GLU A 3 15.13 13.09 5.82
N TYR A 4 14.53 12.02 5.31
CA TYR A 4 14.68 11.54 3.95
C TYR A 4 13.30 11.44 3.30
N ILE A 5 13.25 11.69 1.99
CA ILE A 5 12.09 11.38 1.17
C ILE A 5 12.35 10.04 0.50
N LYS A 6 11.55 9.02 0.82
CA LYS A 6 11.61 7.69 0.19
C LYS A 6 10.24 7.31 -0.38
N SER A 7 10.26 6.61 -1.50
CA SER A 7 9.07 5.94 -2.03
C SER A 7 8.91 4.60 -1.32
N ILE A 8 7.70 4.34 -0.84
CA ILE A 8 7.31 3.07 -0.24
C ILE A 8 6.10 2.55 -1.00
N TYR A 9 6.17 1.30 -1.41
CA TYR A 9 5.18 0.64 -2.25
C TYR A 9 4.31 -0.28 -1.40
N PHE A 10 3.00 -0.18 -1.57
CA PHE A 10 2.00 -0.91 -0.80
C PHE A 10 1.16 -1.73 -1.76
N ILE A 11 1.03 -3.02 -1.49
CA ILE A 11 0.04 -3.87 -2.15
C ILE A 11 -1.12 -4.04 -1.18
N GLU A 12 -2.29 -3.60 -1.60
CA GLU A 12 -3.47 -3.45 -0.75
C GLU A 12 -4.66 -4.16 -1.40
N GLU A 13 -5.47 -4.80 -0.58
CA GLU A 13 -6.74 -5.41 -0.98
C GLU A 13 -7.87 -4.52 -0.46
N THR A 14 -8.66 -3.95 -1.36
CA THR A 14 -9.88 -3.25 -0.97
C THR A 14 -10.84 -4.24 -0.33
N GLN A 15 -11.27 -3.97 0.89
CA GLN A 15 -12.26 -4.77 1.63
C GLN A 15 -13.65 -4.18 1.48
N ASN A 16 -13.77 -2.85 1.59
CA ASN A 16 -15.03 -2.14 1.55
C ASN A 16 -14.84 -0.70 1.05
N ILE A 17 -15.90 -0.12 0.49
CA ILE A 17 -15.96 1.30 0.09
C ILE A 17 -17.27 1.86 0.63
N GLU A 18 -17.17 2.83 1.54
CA GLU A 18 -18.33 3.53 2.12
C GLU A 18 -18.17 5.04 1.93
N GLY A 19 -18.84 5.59 0.92
CA GLY A 19 -18.73 7.01 0.56
C GLY A 19 -17.28 7.39 0.21
N SER A 20 -16.66 8.25 1.03
CA SER A 20 -15.26 8.69 0.87
C SER A 20 -14.24 7.81 1.62
N TYR A 21 -14.69 6.75 2.29
CA TYR A 21 -13.83 5.85 3.06
C TYR A 21 -13.57 4.57 2.26
N ILE A 22 -12.29 4.19 2.17
CA ILE A 22 -11.87 2.92 1.59
C ILE A 22 -11.22 2.13 2.73
N GLU A 23 -11.80 0.98 3.03
CA GLU A 23 -11.19 0.00 3.91
C GLU A 23 -10.26 -0.87 3.08
N VAL A 24 -8.98 -0.87 3.42
CA VAL A 24 -7.97 -1.66 2.72
C VAL A 24 -7.23 -2.54 3.70
N LYS A 25 -6.97 -3.77 3.28
CA LYS A 25 -6.08 -4.70 3.95
C LYS A 25 -4.75 -4.70 3.23
N THR A 26 -3.70 -4.18 3.84
CA THR A 26 -2.38 -4.21 3.22
C THR A 26 -1.78 -5.60 3.27
N LEU A 27 -1.43 -6.14 2.11
CA LEU A 27 -0.87 -7.48 1.93
C LEU A 27 0.66 -7.49 1.92
N PHE A 28 1.28 -6.40 1.45
CA PHE A 28 2.74 -6.32 1.29
C PHE A 28 3.21 -4.87 1.26
N VAL A 29 4.41 -4.61 1.81
CA VAL A 29 5.08 -3.32 1.74
C VAL A 29 6.57 -3.50 1.51
N ASP A 30 7.14 -2.67 0.64
CA ASP A 30 8.57 -2.64 0.35
C ASP A 30 9.00 -1.26 -0.17
N GLU A 31 10.30 -0.96 -0.10
CA GLU A 31 10.89 0.23 -0.72
C GLU A 31 11.40 -0.06 -2.15
N ASP A 32 11.56 -1.33 -2.52
CA ASP A 32 11.92 -1.76 -3.87
C ASP A 32 10.67 -1.89 -4.76
N LYS A 33 10.61 -1.03 -5.79
CA LYS A 33 9.53 -0.97 -6.77
C LYS A 33 9.38 -2.26 -7.57
N GLU A 34 10.48 -2.82 -8.07
CA GLU A 34 10.46 -3.99 -8.95
C GLU A 34 10.04 -5.23 -8.16
N LYS A 35 10.48 -5.32 -6.90
CA LYS A 35 10.01 -6.35 -5.98
C LYS A 35 8.52 -6.22 -5.70
N ALA A 36 8.02 -5.01 -5.43
CA ALA A 36 6.59 -4.77 -5.22
C ALA A 36 5.76 -5.13 -6.47
N LEU A 37 6.19 -4.73 -7.67
CA LEU A 37 5.55 -5.10 -8.94
C LEU A 37 5.52 -6.63 -9.16
N SER A 38 6.65 -7.30 -8.91
CA SER A 38 6.76 -8.75 -9.03
C SER A 38 5.77 -9.48 -8.11
N ILE A 39 5.67 -9.04 -6.85
CA ILE A 39 4.72 -9.61 -5.88
C ILE A 39 3.28 -9.29 -6.26
N TYR A 40 2.99 -8.06 -6.71
CA TYR A 40 1.66 -7.67 -7.17
C TYR A 40 1.18 -8.57 -8.32
N HIS A 41 2.01 -8.78 -9.35
CA HIS A 41 1.66 -9.66 -10.46
C HIS A 41 1.46 -11.12 -10.02
N LYS A 42 2.23 -11.60 -9.03
CA LYS A 42 2.02 -12.95 -8.45
C LYS A 42 0.68 -13.05 -7.71
N LEU A 43 0.28 -12.00 -6.97
CA LEU A 43 -0.98 -11.96 -6.25
C LEU A 43 -2.17 -11.82 -7.21
N ALA A 44 -2.09 -10.94 -8.20
CA ALA A 44 -3.13 -10.74 -9.22
C ALA A 44 -3.42 -12.03 -10.01
N LYS A 45 -2.39 -12.84 -10.33
CA LYS A 45 -2.54 -14.12 -11.03
C LYS A 45 -3.26 -15.20 -10.20
N LYS A 46 -3.25 -15.11 -8.87
CA LYS A 46 -3.88 -16.10 -8.00
C LYS A 46 -5.41 -16.03 -7.97
N LYS A 47 -6.03 -15.05 -8.67
CA LYS A 47 -7.48 -14.78 -8.70
C LYS A 47 -8.23 -15.06 -7.38
N PRO A 48 -7.89 -14.42 -6.26
CA PRO A 48 -8.71 -14.54 -5.07
C PRO A 48 -9.99 -13.71 -5.26
N ASN A 49 -11.04 -13.98 -4.47
CA ASN A 49 -12.27 -13.18 -4.41
C ASN A 49 -12.00 -11.80 -3.77
N TYR A 50 -11.02 -11.07 -4.27
CA TYR A 50 -10.68 -9.73 -3.84
C TYR A 50 -11.62 -8.74 -4.52
N PHE A 51 -12.19 -7.83 -3.73
CA PHE A 51 -13.01 -6.74 -4.25
C PHE A 51 -12.18 -5.77 -5.12
N GLY A 52 -10.87 -5.69 -4.88
CA GLY A 52 -9.89 -5.04 -5.75
C GLY A 52 -8.48 -5.16 -5.16
N LEU A 53 -7.48 -5.42 -6.01
CA LEU A 53 -6.06 -5.44 -5.62
C LEU A 53 -5.39 -4.18 -6.18
N ILE A 54 -4.72 -3.42 -5.32
CA ILE A 54 -4.12 -2.12 -5.65
C ILE A 54 -2.62 -2.17 -5.33
N LEU A 55 -1.80 -1.57 -6.21
CA LEU A 55 -0.41 -1.22 -5.92
C LEU A 55 -0.27 0.30 -5.85
N SER A 56 0.05 0.81 -4.67
CA SER A 56 0.15 2.24 -4.37
C SER A 56 1.61 2.64 -4.11
N GLU A 57 2.05 3.78 -4.66
CA GLU A 57 3.32 4.41 -4.30
C GLU A 57 3.08 5.60 -3.35
N TYR A 58 3.73 5.57 -2.20
CA TYR A 58 3.72 6.69 -1.25
C TYR A 58 5.11 7.29 -1.14
N LYS A 59 5.21 8.60 -1.45
CA LYS A 59 6.41 9.38 -1.14
C LYS A 59 6.29 9.92 0.28
N ILE A 60 7.08 9.35 1.18
CA ILE A 60 7.04 9.68 2.61
C ILE A 60 8.30 10.48 2.94
N LYS A 61 8.15 11.61 3.64
CA LYS A 61 9.26 12.34 4.27
C LYS A 61 9.29 11.99 5.75
N ALA A 62 10.35 11.31 6.20
CA ALA A 62 10.48 10.90 7.60
C ALA A 62 11.95 10.66 7.98
N GLU A 63 12.22 10.44 9.27
CA GLU A 63 13.53 10.00 9.74
C GLU A 63 13.83 8.55 9.31
N ASP A 64 15.11 8.19 9.16
CA ASP A 64 15.51 6.84 8.75
C ASP A 64 15.01 5.74 9.72
N SER A 65 14.97 6.06 11.01
CA SER A 65 14.43 5.21 12.07
C SER A 65 12.95 4.88 11.87
N TYR A 66 12.18 5.80 11.27
CA TYR A 66 10.78 5.60 10.94
C TYR A 66 10.62 4.61 9.78
N PHE A 67 11.41 4.76 8.71
CA PHE A 67 11.37 3.81 7.59
C PHE A 67 11.74 2.39 8.03
N TYR A 68 12.78 2.24 8.83
CA TYR A 68 13.16 0.94 9.41
C TYR A 68 12.02 0.33 10.23
N GLN A 69 11.40 1.13 11.11
CA GLN A 69 10.28 0.67 11.93
C GLN A 69 9.04 0.34 11.09
N LEU A 70 8.73 1.15 10.08
CA LEU A 70 7.63 0.95 9.15
C LEU A 70 7.79 -0.39 8.45
N LEU A 71 8.91 -0.61 7.75
CA LEU A 71 9.18 -1.86 7.02
C LEU A 71 9.21 -3.08 7.96
N LYS A 72 9.83 -2.95 9.14
CA LYS A 72 9.94 -4.04 10.12
C LYS A 72 8.62 -4.42 10.76
N ARG A 73 7.79 -3.43 11.10
CA ARG A 73 6.53 -3.63 11.84
C ARG A 73 5.32 -3.69 10.93
N TRP A 74 5.49 -3.46 9.63
CA TRP A 74 4.40 -3.52 8.66
C TRP A 74 3.62 -4.83 8.72
N SER A 75 4.33 -5.96 8.81
CA SER A 75 3.74 -7.30 8.99
C SER A 75 2.88 -7.46 10.25
N LYS A 76 2.93 -6.50 11.17
CA LYS A 76 2.23 -6.49 12.46
C LYS A 76 1.27 -5.30 12.59
N LEU A 77 1.09 -4.48 11.55
CA LEU A 77 0.06 -3.45 11.62
C LEU A 77 -1.31 -4.10 11.69
N PRO A 78 -2.22 -3.59 12.55
CA PRO A 78 -3.59 -4.07 12.59
C PRO A 78 -4.22 -3.98 11.18
N ALA A 79 -5.00 -4.99 10.81
CA ALA A 79 -5.76 -4.98 9.56
C ALA A 79 -6.69 -3.75 9.46
N ASP A 80 -7.14 -3.26 10.61
CA ASP A 80 -8.01 -2.09 10.73
C ASP A 80 -7.18 -0.80 10.82
N PHE A 81 -6.47 -0.48 9.73
CA PHE A 81 -5.82 0.81 9.58
C PHE A 81 -6.69 1.73 8.74
N TYR A 82 -7.53 2.53 9.40
CA TYR A 82 -8.32 3.56 8.72
C TYR A 82 -7.41 4.70 8.24
N ARG A 83 -7.19 4.81 6.93
CA ARG A 83 -6.57 6.01 6.33
C ARG A 83 -7.66 7.02 5.99
N GLN A 84 -7.67 8.16 6.69
CA GLN A 84 -8.34 9.35 6.17
C GLN A 84 -7.43 9.98 5.12
N VAL A 85 -7.63 9.64 3.84
CA VAL A 85 -6.84 10.18 2.74
C VAL A 85 -7.48 11.48 2.25
N LYS A 86 -6.82 12.62 2.45
CA LYS A 86 -7.14 13.84 1.71
C LYS A 86 -6.43 13.78 0.35
N ILE A 87 -7.06 13.13 -0.62
CA ILE A 87 -6.51 12.96 -1.96
C ILE A 87 -6.50 14.32 -2.66
N ILE A 88 -5.31 14.88 -2.87
CA ILE A 88 -5.12 16.09 -3.68
C ILE A 88 -5.02 15.70 -5.17
N ASN A 89 -4.33 14.57 -5.46
CA ASN A 89 -4.27 13.91 -6.77
C ASN A 89 -4.13 12.39 -6.56
N TYR A 90 -4.97 11.60 -7.22
CA TYR A 90 -4.90 10.12 -7.26
C TYR A 90 -4.63 9.68 -8.68
N GLN A 91 -3.65 8.79 -8.86
CA GLN A 91 -3.40 8.14 -10.14
C GLN A 91 -3.11 6.66 -9.87
N ALA A 92 -4.06 5.81 -10.24
CA ALA A 92 -3.85 4.37 -10.27
C ALA A 92 -2.77 4.06 -11.31
N LEU A 93 -1.69 3.37 -10.90
CA LEU A 93 -0.65 2.91 -11.83
C LEU A 93 -1.10 1.66 -12.60
N ALA A 94 -1.98 0.85 -12.00
CA ALA A 94 -2.70 -0.26 -12.60
C ALA A 94 -3.88 -0.64 -11.69
N GLU A 95 -4.99 -1.06 -12.28
CA GLU A 95 -6.18 -1.56 -11.57
C GLU A 95 -6.75 -2.75 -12.35
N THR A 96 -7.22 -3.76 -11.62
CA THR A 96 -7.95 -4.90 -12.22
C THR A 96 -9.34 -4.96 -11.61
N HIS A 97 -10.35 -4.88 -12.46
CA HIS A 97 -11.74 -5.10 -12.07
C HIS A 97 -12.11 -6.57 -12.30
N GLY A 98 -12.74 -7.19 -11.31
CA GLY A 98 -13.36 -8.51 -11.40
C GLY A 98 -14.81 -8.41 -11.84
#